data_AF-A0A928SWV2-F1
#
_entry.id   AF-A0A928SWV2-F1
#
_cell.length_a   1.000
_cell.length_b   1.000
_cell.length_c   1.000
_cell.angle_alpha   90.00
_cell.angle_beta   90.00
_cell.angle_gamma   90.00
#
_symmetry.space_group_name_H-M   'P 1'
#
loop_
_entity.id
_entity.type
_entity.pdbx_description
1 polymer ?
#
loop_
_entity_poly.entity_id
_entity_poly.type
_entity_poly.pdbx_seq_one_letter_code
_entity_poly.pdbx_strand_id
1 'polypeptide(L)' 'MKQLIQQLVNKADLSEAQATKVAEVVRDFIGEKLPEPIRGPALAALTGENVDSAADAIKGAVGKLFG' A
#
# COMPACT_ATOMS: atom_id res chain seq x y z
N MET A 1 2.17 5.45 -4.32
CA MET A 1 2.17 4.87 -5.68
C MET A 1 3.37 5.44 -6.40
N LYS A 2 3.57 6.77 -6.37
CA LYS A 2 4.82 7.40 -6.84
C LYS A 2 6.11 6.75 -6.33
N GLN A 3 6.22 6.45 -5.03
CA GLN A 3 7.42 5.80 -4.50
C GLN A 3 7.59 4.34 -4.98
N LEU A 4 6.50 3.56 -5.05
CA LEU A 4 6.54 2.20 -5.58
C LEU A 4 6.93 2.19 -7.07
N ILE A 5 6.32 3.08 -7.87
CA ILE A 5 6.64 3.25 -9.28
C ILE A 5 8.10 3.64 -9.46
N GLN A 6 8.62 4.61 -8.69
CA GLN A 6 10.04 4.98 -8.76
C GLN A 6 10.97 3.83 -8.37
N GLN A 7 10.60 3.01 -7.38
CA GLN A 7 11.40 1.83 -7.05
C GLN A 7 11.39 0.80 -8.18
N LEU A 8 10.24 0.59 -8.83
CA LEU A 8 10.12 -0.30 -9.98
C LEU A 8 10.92 0.18 -11.18
N VAL A 9 10.92 1.49 -11.46
CA VAL A 9 11.76 2.09 -12.49
C VAL A 9 13.24 1.93 -12.14
N ASN A 10 13.65 2.33 -10.92
CA ASN A 10 15.07 2.40 -10.57
C ASN A 10 15.72 1.05 -10.24
N LYS A 11 14.95 0.08 -9.71
CA LYS A 11 15.49 -1.20 -9.24
C LYS A 11 15.16 -2.38 -10.14
N ALA A 12 14.03 -2.32 -10.84
CA ALA A 12 13.60 -3.37 -11.77
C ALA A 12 13.78 -2.94 -13.25
N ASP A 13 14.35 -1.77 -13.49
CA ASP A 13 14.65 -1.21 -14.81
C ASP A 13 13.43 -1.20 -15.74
N LEU A 14 12.26 -0.95 -15.15
CA LEU A 14 11.00 -0.86 -15.88
C LEU A 14 10.81 0.55 -16.42
N SER A 15 10.21 0.67 -17.60
CA SER A 15 9.70 1.97 -18.05
C SER A 15 8.62 2.47 -17.10
N GLU A 16 8.43 3.79 -17.02
CA GLU A 16 7.42 4.40 -16.14
C GLU A 16 6.00 3.87 -16.42
N ALA A 17 5.68 3.61 -17.69
CA ALA A 17 4.42 3.00 -18.11
C ALA A 17 4.25 1.55 -17.60
N GLN A 18 5.32 0.74 -17.65
CA GLN A 18 5.30 -0.62 -17.11
C GLN A 18 5.22 -0.62 -15.58
N ALA A 19 6.00 0.24 -14.93
CA ALA A 19 6.01 0.39 -13.48
C ALA A 19 4.63 0.83 -12.94
N THR A 20 3.93 1.71 -13.67
CA THR A 20 2.56 2.13 -13.34
C THR A 20 1.59 0.95 -13.37
N LYS A 21 1.59 0.18 -14.47
CA LYS A 21 0.76 -1.04 -14.59
C LYS A 21 1.06 -2.06 -13.48
N VAL A 22 2.33 -2.28 -13.17
CA VAL A 22 2.73 -3.22 -12.10
C VAL A 22 2.24 -2.72 -10.74
N ALA A 23 2.35 -1.42 -10.47
CA ALA A 23 1.87 -0.84 -9.22
C ALA A 23 0.34 -0.97 -9.06
N GLU A 24 -0.42 -0.85 -10.16
CA GLU A 24 -1.87 -1.11 -10.18
C GLU A 24 -2.19 -2.58 -9.87
N VAL A 25 -1.52 -3.53 -10.52
CA VAL A 25 -1.75 -4.97 -10.25
C VAL A 25 -1.43 -5.32 -8.79
N VAL A 26 -0.35 -4.78 -8.24
CA VAL A 26 0.02 -5.00 -6.83
C VAL A 26 -1.02 -4.41 -5.88
N ARG A 27 -1.52 -3.20 -6.18
CA ARG A 27 -2.60 -2.56 -5.43
C ARG A 27 -3.85 -3.41 -5.41
N ASP A 28 -4.29 -3.91 -6.57
CA ASP A 28 -5.52 -4.68 -6.69
C ASP A 28 -5.38 -6.03 -5.97
N PHE A 29 -4.25 -6.71 -6.14
CA PHE A 29 -3.95 -7.95 -5.42
C PHE A 29 -4.01 -7.76 -3.89
N ILE A 30 -3.38 -6.70 -3.38
CA ILE A 30 -3.40 -6.39 -1.94
C ILE A 30 -4.82 -6.02 -1.50
N GLY A 31 -5.56 -5.26 -2.30
CA GLY A 31 -6.97 -4.96 -2.05
C GLY A 31 -7.81 -6.22 -1.90
N GLU A 32 -7.67 -7.18 -2.80
CA GLU A 32 -8.44 -8.43 -2.80
C GLU A 32 -8.06 -9.36 -1.65
N LYS A 33 -6.77 -9.42 -1.29
CA LYS A 33 -6.27 -10.36 -0.26
C LYS A 33 -6.41 -9.83 1.16
N LEU A 34 -6.47 -8.52 1.34
CA LEU A 34 -6.57 -7.95 2.68
C LEU A 34 -8.03 -7.86 3.15
N PRO A 35 -8.32 -8.29 4.39
CA PRO A 35 -9.61 -8.06 5.02
C PRO A 35 -9.86 -6.56 5.22
N GLU A 36 -11.13 -6.15 5.14
CA GLU A 36 -11.55 -4.75 5.16
C GLU A 36 -10.88 -3.86 6.23
N PRO A 37 -10.67 -4.32 7.49
CA PRO A 37 -10.11 -3.47 8.54
C PRO A 37 -8.68 -3.00 8.26
N ILE A 38 -7.89 -3.77 7.49
CA ILE A 38 -6.48 -3.46 7.20
C ILE A 38 -6.25 -3.06 5.74
N ARG A 39 -7.25 -3.22 4.87
CA ARG A 39 -7.19 -2.88 3.46
C ARG A 39 -6.89 -1.39 3.25
N GLY A 40 -7.64 -0.50 3.90
CA GLY A 40 -7.46 0.94 3.78
C GLY A 40 -6.05 1.42 4.21
N PRO A 41 -5.58 1.07 5.42
CA PRO A 41 -4.23 1.40 5.88
C PRO A 41 -3.11 0.84 4.98
N ALA A 42 -3.25 -0.39 4.49
CA ALA A 42 -2.25 -0.98 3.60
C ALA A 42 -2.20 -0.29 2.23
N LEU A 43 -3.35 0.06 1.65
CA LEU A 43 -3.41 0.82 0.41
C LEU A 43 -2.82 2.24 0.57
N ALA A 44 -3.07 2.89 1.72
CA ALA A 44 -2.47 4.18 2.06
C ALA A 44 -0.93 4.11 2.19
N ALA A 45 -0.42 3.04 2.81
CA ALA A 45 1.02 2.81 2.89
C ALA A 45 1.66 2.63 1.50
N LEU A 46 0.97 1.95 0.57
CA LEU A 46 1.42 1.82 -0.82
C LEU A 46 1.34 3.14 -1.58
N THR A 47 0.35 4.00 -1.27
CA THR A 47 0.25 5.32 -1.89
C THR A 47 1.34 6.27 -1.41
N GLY A 48 1.87 6.04 -0.21
CA GLY A 48 2.78 6.95 0.49
C GLY A 48 2.05 8.16 1.06
N GLU A 49 0.73 8.21 0.92
CA GLU A 49 -0.12 9.20 1.58
C GLU A 49 -0.47 8.65 2.96
N ASN A 50 -0.08 9.37 4.01
CA ASN A 50 -0.51 9.12 5.38
C ASN A 50 0.00 7.82 6.03
N VAL A 51 1.28 7.47 5.84
CA VAL A 51 1.91 6.35 6.55
C VAL A 51 1.74 6.50 8.07
N ASP A 52 1.85 7.73 8.59
CA ASP A 52 1.66 8.02 10.02
C ASP A 52 0.21 7.76 10.47
N SER A 53 -0.79 8.24 9.71
CA SER A 53 -2.21 8.01 10.04
C SER A 53 -2.64 6.55 9.84
N ALA A 54 -2.02 5.83 8.90
CA ALA A 54 -2.26 4.40 8.70
C ALA A 54 -1.71 3.57 9.87
N ALA A 55 -0.54 3.93 10.41
CA ALA A 55 0.05 3.29 11.58
C ALA A 55 -0.82 3.49 12.83
N ASP A 56 -1.38 4.69 13.03
CA ASP A 56 -2.29 4.97 14.14
C ASP A 56 -3.63 4.24 14.00
N ALA A 57 -4.18 4.13 12.79
CA ALA A 57 -5.38 3.35 12.52
C ALA A 57 -5.18 1.85 12.83
N ILE A 58 -4.02 1.29 12.47
CA ILE A 58 -3.66 -0.09 12.78
C ILE A 58 -3.52 -0.30 14.29
N LYS A 59 -2.82 0.60 15.00
CA LYS A 59 -2.71 0.53 16.47
C LYS A 59 -4.08 0.59 17.15
N GLY A 60 -4.97 1.47 16.70
CA GLY A 60 -6.32 1.59 17.25
C GLY A 60 -7.19 0.34 17.01
N ALA A 61 -7.07 -0.28 15.84
CA ALA A 61 -7.79 -1.52 15.53
C ALA A 61 -7.28 -2.72 16.34
N VAL A 62 -5.96 -2.85 16.50
CA VAL A 62 -5.35 -3.90 17.33
C VAL A 62 -5.68 -3.69 18.81
N GLY A 63 -5.63 -2.46 19.30
CA GLY A 63 -5.98 -2.14 20.70
C GLY A 63 -7.43 -2.47 21.07
N LYS A 64 -8.37 -2.42 20.12
CA LYS A 64 -9.77 -2.83 20.33
C LYS A 64 -10.01 -4.34 20.29
N LEU A 65 -9.09 -5.11 19.72
CA LEU A 65 -9.23 -6.56 19.56
C LEU A 65 -8.55 -7.32 20.73
N PHE A 66 -7.55 -6.71 21.35
CA PHE A 66 -6.77 -7.29 22.46
C PHE A 66 -6.92 -6.54 23.79
N GLY A 67 -7.86 -5.59 23.88
CA GLY A 67 -8.17 -4.79 25.07
C GLY A 67 -9.57 -5.06 25.60
#